data_AF-A0A957Z6U2-F1
#
_entry.id   AF-A0A957Z6U2-F1
#
_cell.length_a   1.000
_cell.length_b   1.000
_cell.length_c   1.000
_cell.angle_alpha   90.00
_cell.angle_beta   90.00
_cell.angle_gamma   90.00
#
_symmetry.space_group_name_H-M   'P 1'
#
loop_
_entity.id
_entity.type
_entity.pdbx_description
1 polymer ?
#
loop_
_entity_poly.entity_id
_entity_poly.type
_entity_poly.pdbx_seq_one_letter_code
_entity_poly.pdbx_strand_id
1 'polypeptide(L)'
;TTTPTEVPPTPDPLQATQTAEALANATPTPAPPPEPQQQQGSSPVCPDPRSVIAAPGNGAVVSGVFTLVGTATHEQFNYYKVEFAPGADAQEGFTYLADGRGQVFDGTLASINSRGFANGPWTFQLTVVDQTGNFPPPCRVTLNIGN
;
A
#
# COMPACT_ATOMS: atom_id res chain seq x y z
N THR A 1 66.65 -35.72 14.02
CA THR A 1 66.84 -36.00 12.59
C THR A 1 66.57 -34.74 11.80
N THR A 2 67.45 -34.45 10.86
CA THR A 2 67.77 -33.16 10.24
C THR A 2 66.89 -32.79 9.03
N THR A 3 66.70 -31.48 8.83
CA THR A 3 66.12 -30.73 7.70
C THR A 3 66.61 -31.18 6.31
N PRO A 4 65.86 -30.87 5.22
CA PRO A 4 66.45 -29.93 4.25
C PRO A 4 65.51 -28.79 3.78
N THR A 5 66.19 -27.70 3.45
CA THR A 5 65.79 -26.38 2.94
C THR A 5 65.55 -26.37 1.43
N GLU A 6 64.64 -25.52 0.92
CA GLU A 6 64.75 -24.92 -0.43
C GLU A 6 64.03 -23.54 -0.44
N VAL A 7 64.74 -22.42 -0.21
CA VAL A 7 65.27 -21.36 -1.13
C VAL A 7 64.19 -20.53 -1.90
N PRO A 8 64.24 -19.17 -1.84
CA PRO A 8 63.30 -18.27 -2.52
C PRO A 8 63.76 -17.83 -3.93
N PRO A 9 62.82 -17.42 -4.79
CA PRO A 9 63.00 -16.26 -5.68
C PRO A 9 61.79 -15.30 -5.62
N THR A 10 61.98 -14.05 -5.19
CA THR A 10 62.09 -12.84 -6.03
C THR A 10 60.73 -12.19 -6.37
N PRO A 11 60.45 -10.94 -5.93
CA PRO A 11 59.30 -10.18 -6.40
C PRO A 11 59.61 -9.59 -7.78
N ASP A 12 58.72 -9.79 -8.75
CA ASP A 12 58.79 -9.09 -10.04
C ASP A 12 57.48 -8.31 -10.33
N PRO A 13 57.56 -7.11 -10.94
CA PRO A 13 56.61 -6.03 -10.74
C PRO A 13 55.83 -5.69 -12.01
N LEU A 14 54.52 -5.97 -12.01
CA LEU A 14 53.55 -5.40 -12.95
C LEU A 14 52.21 -5.26 -12.18
N GLN A 15 51.94 -4.12 -11.54
CA GLN A 15 51.41 -2.89 -12.13
C GLN A 15 49.88 -2.91 -12.32
N ALA A 16 49.25 -2.01 -11.56
CA ALA A 16 48.00 -1.29 -11.85
C ALA A 16 46.65 -2.03 -11.82
N THR A 17 45.83 -1.60 -10.84
CA THR A 17 44.46 -1.10 -11.03
C THR A 17 43.58 -1.81 -12.06
N GLN A 18 42.61 -2.63 -11.64
CA GLN A 18 41.33 -2.73 -12.33
C GLN A 18 40.17 -2.80 -11.32
N THR A 19 39.63 -1.61 -11.04
CA THR A 19 38.20 -1.41 -10.84
C THR A 19 37.47 -1.89 -12.10
N ALA A 20 36.30 -2.50 -11.88
CA ALA A 20 35.32 -2.99 -12.86
C ALA A 20 35.61 -4.36 -13.47
N GLU A 21 34.81 -5.37 -13.07
CA GLU A 21 34.25 -6.42 -13.94
C GLU A 21 33.42 -7.41 -13.10
N ALA A 22 32.34 -6.94 -12.49
CA ALA A 22 31.20 -7.78 -12.12
C ALA A 22 30.04 -7.43 -13.06
N LEU A 23 30.26 -7.67 -14.36
CA LEU A 23 29.28 -7.42 -15.42
C LEU A 23 29.14 -8.70 -16.25
N ALA A 24 28.77 -9.79 -15.60
CA ALA A 24 28.18 -10.94 -16.25
C ALA A 24 27.41 -11.74 -15.21
N ASN A 25 26.12 -11.96 -15.48
CA ASN A 25 25.20 -12.85 -14.77
C ASN A 25 24.28 -12.28 -13.66
N ALA A 26 23.76 -11.07 -13.85
CA ALA A 26 22.42 -10.79 -13.36
C ALA A 26 21.44 -11.63 -14.20
N THR A 27 21.03 -12.78 -13.69
CA THR A 27 19.78 -13.43 -14.11
C THR A 27 18.70 -12.34 -14.13
N PRO A 28 17.85 -12.23 -15.17
CA PRO A 28 16.66 -11.42 -15.03
C PRO A 28 15.88 -12.01 -13.86
N THR A 29 15.89 -11.33 -12.71
CA THR A 29 14.93 -11.60 -11.65
C THR A 29 13.58 -11.65 -12.34
N PRO A 30 12.85 -12.78 -12.29
CA PRO A 30 11.48 -12.80 -12.77
C PRO A 30 10.79 -11.61 -12.13
N ALA A 31 10.24 -10.71 -12.94
CA ALA A 31 9.40 -9.63 -12.44
C ALA A 31 8.44 -10.25 -11.41
N PRO A 32 8.25 -9.62 -10.23
CA PRO A 32 7.30 -10.14 -9.26
C PRO A 32 5.99 -10.48 -9.99
N PRO A 33 5.37 -11.66 -9.70
CA PRO A 33 4.09 -12.01 -10.29
C PRO A 33 3.15 -10.80 -10.21
N PRO A 34 2.29 -10.53 -11.21
CA PRO A 34 1.34 -9.44 -11.10
C PRO A 34 0.53 -9.65 -9.82
N GLU A 35 0.82 -8.84 -8.80
CA GLU A 35 -0.10 -8.67 -7.67
C GLU A 35 -1.47 -8.37 -8.27
N PRO A 36 -2.58 -8.91 -7.73
CA PRO A 36 -3.92 -8.67 -8.24
C PRO A 36 -4.08 -7.17 -8.56
N GLN A 37 -4.09 -6.85 -9.85
CA GLN A 37 -3.97 -5.49 -10.33
C GLN A 37 -5.27 -4.78 -9.98
N GLN A 38 -5.32 -4.13 -8.80
CA GLN A 38 -6.30 -3.10 -8.52
C GLN A 38 -6.04 -2.01 -9.57
N GLN A 39 -6.86 -1.96 -10.62
CA GLN A 39 -6.67 -1.04 -11.74
C GLN A 39 -6.60 0.38 -11.18
N GLN A 40 -5.46 1.05 -11.37
CA GLN A 40 -5.11 2.29 -10.67
C GLN A 40 -6.11 3.39 -11.01
N GLY A 41 -7.11 3.56 -10.13
CA GLY A 41 -7.94 4.76 -10.10
C GLY A 41 -7.12 5.98 -9.69
N SER A 42 -7.61 7.18 -9.99
CA SER A 42 -6.98 8.43 -9.56
C SER A 42 -6.93 8.50 -8.04
N SER A 43 -5.88 9.07 -7.44
CA SER A 43 -5.84 9.27 -5.98
C SER A 43 -7.10 10.02 -5.53
N PRO A 44 -7.83 9.55 -4.50
CA PRO A 44 -9.00 10.24 -4.02
C PRO A 44 -8.63 11.62 -3.46
N VAL A 45 -9.50 12.60 -3.66
CA VAL A 45 -9.32 13.94 -3.08
C VAL A 45 -9.71 13.88 -1.62
N CYS A 46 -8.72 13.64 -0.77
CA CYS A 46 -8.88 13.67 0.68
C CYS A 46 -8.67 15.11 1.19
N PRO A 47 -9.67 15.74 1.83
CA PRO A 47 -9.55 17.13 2.28
C PRO A 47 -8.59 17.30 3.47
N ASP A 48 -8.41 16.24 4.26
CA ASP A 48 -7.60 16.25 5.47
C ASP A 48 -6.43 15.26 5.33
N PRO A 49 -5.18 15.67 5.60
CA PRO A 49 -4.00 14.81 5.46
C PRO A 49 -3.97 13.68 6.49
N ARG A 50 -4.81 13.73 7.52
CA ARG A 50 -4.88 12.73 8.58
C ARG A 50 -5.91 11.63 8.29
N SER A 51 -6.78 11.85 7.31
CA SER A 51 -7.74 10.87 6.79
C SER A 51 -7.52 10.75 5.28
N VAL A 52 -6.66 9.83 4.88
CA VAL A 52 -6.27 9.65 3.48
C VAL A 52 -6.52 8.21 3.06
N ILE A 53 -7.14 8.01 1.91
CA ILE A 53 -7.24 6.71 1.27
C ILE A 53 -6.18 6.69 0.16
N ALA A 54 -5.19 5.82 0.28
CA ALA A 54 -4.12 5.70 -0.70
C ALA A 54 -4.51 4.76 -1.84
N ALA A 55 -5.11 3.62 -1.51
CA ALA A 55 -5.52 2.60 -2.47
C ALA A 55 -6.70 1.78 -1.96
N PRO A 56 -7.52 1.22 -2.86
CA PRO A 56 -7.62 1.55 -4.29
C PRO A 56 -8.06 3.01 -4.52
N GLY A 57 -7.69 3.56 -5.68
CA GLY A 57 -8.01 4.94 -6.06
C GLY A 57 -9.41 5.11 -6.67
N ASN A 58 -9.83 6.35 -6.88
CA ASN A 58 -11.12 6.70 -7.46
C ASN A 58 -11.28 6.16 -8.90
N GLY A 59 -12.36 5.43 -9.14
CA GLY A 59 -12.66 4.71 -10.39
C GLY A 59 -11.96 3.35 -10.51
N ALA A 60 -11.21 2.91 -9.50
CA ALA A 60 -10.55 1.61 -9.54
C ALA A 60 -11.57 0.47 -9.54
N VAL A 61 -11.30 -0.56 -10.35
CA VAL A 61 -12.13 -1.77 -10.38
C VAL A 61 -11.59 -2.78 -9.39
N VAL A 62 -12.45 -3.28 -8.52
CA VAL A 62 -12.12 -4.26 -7.47
C VAL A 62 -13.03 -5.48 -7.52
N SER A 63 -12.48 -6.64 -7.15
CA SER A 63 -13.15 -7.94 -7.18
C SER A 63 -12.59 -8.86 -6.10
N GLY A 64 -13.39 -9.85 -5.66
CA GLY A 64 -13.02 -10.80 -4.63
C GLY A 64 -12.82 -10.15 -3.26
N VAL A 65 -11.68 -10.41 -2.62
CA VAL A 65 -11.32 -9.80 -1.34
C VAL A 65 -10.25 -8.75 -1.61
N PHE A 66 -10.52 -7.49 -1.26
CA PHE A 66 -9.61 -6.38 -1.42
C PHE A 66 -9.45 -5.61 -0.11
N THR A 67 -8.34 -4.91 0.03
CA THR A 67 -8.04 -4.11 1.21
C THR A 67 -8.01 -2.64 0.86
N LEU A 68 -8.69 -1.84 1.66
CA LEU A 68 -8.54 -0.39 1.63
C LEU A 68 -7.27 -0.04 2.42
N VAL A 69 -6.35 0.65 1.77
CA VAL A 69 -5.06 1.08 2.29
C VAL A 69 -5.04 2.60 2.36
N GLY A 70 -4.50 3.14 3.44
CA GLY A 70 -4.38 4.58 3.62
C GLY A 70 -3.91 4.97 5.00
N THR A 71 -4.15 6.23 5.36
CA THR A 71 -3.72 6.84 6.62
C THR A 71 -4.94 7.31 7.39
N ALA A 72 -5.05 6.88 8.64
CA ALA A 72 -6.07 7.29 9.60
C ALA A 72 -5.38 7.63 10.93
N THR A 73 -5.11 8.92 11.14
CA THR A 73 -4.38 9.43 12.31
C THR A 73 -5.06 10.68 12.86
N HIS A 74 -4.79 11.04 14.11
CA HIS A 74 -5.22 12.30 14.73
C HIS A 74 -4.46 12.53 16.04
N GLU A 75 -4.15 13.79 16.39
CA GLU A 75 -3.50 14.14 17.66
C GLU A 75 -4.28 13.62 18.88
N GLN A 76 -5.61 13.75 18.82
CA GLN A 76 -6.54 13.23 19.82
C GLN A 76 -7.30 12.00 19.32
N PHE A 77 -6.63 11.08 18.60
CA PHE A 77 -7.29 9.93 18.00
C PHE A 77 -8.08 9.09 19.02
N ASN A 78 -9.32 8.74 18.64
CA ASN A 78 -10.16 7.84 19.41
C ASN A 78 -10.44 6.56 18.60
N TYR A 79 -11.04 6.71 17.43
CA TYR A 79 -11.23 5.63 16.47
C TYR A 79 -11.42 6.20 15.07
N TYR A 80 -11.19 5.39 14.04
CA TYR A 80 -11.66 5.69 12.69
C TYR A 80 -12.76 4.70 12.33
N LYS A 81 -13.64 5.10 11.42
CA LYS A 81 -14.64 4.22 10.80
C LYS A 81 -14.56 4.33 9.29
N VAL A 82 -14.80 3.21 8.64
CA VAL A 82 -14.98 3.10 7.20
C VAL A 82 -16.46 2.82 6.95
N GLU A 83 -17.02 3.59 6.05
CA GLU A 83 -18.42 3.53 5.65
C GLU A 83 -18.49 3.38 4.14
N PHE A 84 -19.59 2.85 3.61
CA PHE A 84 -19.78 2.64 2.18
C PHE A 84 -21.19 2.99 1.76
N ALA A 85 -21.36 3.37 0.50
CA ALA A 85 -22.64 3.74 -0.07
C ALA A 85 -22.70 3.33 -1.55
N PRO A 86 -23.86 2.89 -2.06
CA PRO A 86 -24.02 2.60 -3.47
C PRO A 86 -24.00 3.89 -4.31
N GLY A 87 -23.50 3.78 -5.54
CA GLY A 87 -23.36 4.89 -6.47
C GLY A 87 -22.02 5.62 -6.34
N ALA A 88 -21.82 6.64 -7.19
CA ALA A 88 -20.59 7.45 -7.21
C ALA A 88 -20.59 8.62 -6.22
N ASP A 89 -21.74 8.95 -5.63
CA ASP A 89 -21.97 10.12 -4.78
C ASP A 89 -22.65 9.78 -3.44
N ALA A 90 -22.67 8.50 -3.06
CA ALA A 90 -23.35 8.03 -1.86
C ALA A 90 -24.82 8.47 -1.76
N GLN A 91 -25.58 8.30 -2.85
CA GLN A 91 -26.95 8.82 -2.98
C GLN A 91 -27.94 8.24 -1.94
N GLU A 92 -27.69 7.01 -1.48
CA GLU A 92 -28.54 6.33 -0.49
C GLU A 92 -28.04 6.48 0.96
N GLY A 93 -26.99 7.28 1.18
CA GLY A 93 -26.36 7.44 2.48
C GLY A 93 -25.32 6.36 2.79
N PHE A 94 -24.55 6.61 3.85
CA PHE A 94 -23.42 5.77 4.24
C PHE A 94 -23.83 4.69 5.23
N THR A 95 -23.44 3.46 4.93
CA THR A 95 -23.57 2.27 5.80
C THR A 95 -22.24 1.98 6.45
N TYR A 96 -22.27 1.64 7.74
CA TYR A 96 -21.07 1.23 8.48
C TYR A 96 -20.48 -0.06 7.89
N LEU A 97 -19.16 -0.06 7.65
CA LEU A 97 -18.41 -1.23 7.19
C LEU A 97 -17.55 -1.83 8.29
N ALA A 98 -16.70 -1.00 8.87
CA ALA A 98 -15.66 -1.39 9.82
C ALA A 98 -15.18 -0.17 10.61
N ASP A 99 -14.57 -0.41 11.76
CA ASP A 99 -13.82 0.60 12.51
C ASP A 99 -12.48 0.06 13.00
N GLY A 100 -11.60 0.98 13.39
CA GLY A 100 -10.35 0.65 14.04
C GLY A 100 -10.03 1.63 15.15
N ARG A 101 -9.45 1.10 16.24
CA ARG A 101 -9.00 1.88 17.40
C ARG A 101 -7.49 2.11 17.44
N GLY A 102 -6.77 1.68 16.41
CA GLY A 102 -5.36 2.00 16.20
C GLY A 102 -5.24 3.08 15.13
N GLN A 103 -4.25 3.96 15.29
CA GLN A 103 -3.85 4.84 14.20
C GLN A 103 -3.18 4.02 13.10
N VAL A 104 -3.44 4.37 11.85
CA VAL A 104 -2.90 3.69 10.67
C VAL A 104 -2.14 4.71 9.84
N PHE A 105 -0.94 4.34 9.41
CA PHE A 105 -0.09 5.15 8.53
C PHE A 105 0.25 4.33 7.30
N ASP A 106 -0.25 4.75 6.14
CA ASP A 106 -0.10 4.04 4.86
C ASP A 106 -0.30 2.52 4.95
N GLY A 107 -1.31 2.12 5.73
CA GLY A 107 -1.56 0.73 6.11
C GLY A 107 -2.99 0.32 5.82
N THR A 108 -3.33 -0.92 6.16
CA THR A 108 -4.68 -1.44 5.96
C THR A 108 -5.68 -0.75 6.90
N LEU A 109 -6.67 -0.08 6.29
CA LEU A 109 -7.81 0.54 6.97
C LEU A 109 -8.95 -0.46 7.15
N ALA A 110 -9.24 -1.25 6.11
CA ALA A 110 -10.30 -2.26 6.15
C ALA A 110 -10.04 -3.35 5.11
N SER A 111 -10.52 -4.56 5.39
CA SER A 111 -10.59 -5.66 4.41
C SER A 111 -12.05 -5.87 4.00
N ILE A 112 -12.32 -5.83 2.70
CA ILE A 112 -13.67 -5.85 2.14
C ILE A 112 -13.79 -7.06 1.21
N ASN A 113 -14.91 -7.80 1.35
CA ASN A 113 -15.27 -8.86 0.42
C ASN A 113 -16.35 -8.35 -0.54
N SER A 114 -16.01 -8.22 -1.82
CA SER A 114 -16.89 -7.69 -2.86
C SER A 114 -18.09 -8.60 -3.14
N ARG A 115 -18.10 -9.86 -2.68
CA ARG A 115 -19.23 -10.78 -2.86
C ARG A 115 -20.52 -10.31 -2.18
N GLY A 116 -20.40 -9.45 -1.17
CA GLY A 116 -21.55 -8.82 -0.50
C GLY A 116 -22.13 -7.61 -1.24
N PHE A 117 -21.52 -7.20 -2.35
CA PHE A 117 -21.86 -5.99 -3.08
C PHE A 117 -22.34 -6.33 -4.48
N ALA A 118 -23.28 -5.53 -4.99
CA ALA A 118 -23.70 -5.61 -6.39
C ALA A 118 -22.62 -5.01 -7.31
N ASN A 119 -22.58 -5.50 -8.55
CA ASN A 119 -21.69 -4.95 -9.58
C ASN A 119 -22.09 -3.51 -9.92
N GLY A 120 -21.12 -2.59 -9.89
CA GLY A 120 -21.36 -1.17 -10.13
C GLY A 120 -20.46 -0.24 -9.31
N PRO A 121 -20.67 1.08 -9.40
CA PRO A 121 -19.94 2.07 -8.60
C PRO A 121 -20.40 2.09 -7.15
N TRP A 122 -19.44 2.19 -6.24
CA TRP A 122 -19.61 2.26 -4.79
C TRP A 122 -18.67 3.30 -4.20
N THR A 123 -19.19 4.19 -3.36
CA THR A 123 -18.38 5.18 -2.63
C THR A 123 -18.05 4.67 -1.25
N PHE A 124 -16.76 4.60 -0.93
CA PHE A 124 -16.24 4.34 0.40
C PHE A 124 -15.81 5.66 1.04
N GLN A 125 -16.04 5.78 2.34
CA GLN A 125 -15.73 6.97 3.12
C GLN A 125 -14.93 6.57 4.37
N LEU A 126 -13.82 7.26 4.60
CA LEU A 126 -13.03 7.18 5.83
C LEU A 126 -13.30 8.40 6.71
N THR A 127 -13.82 8.14 7.90
CA THR A 127 -14.09 9.16 8.93
C THR A 127 -13.22 8.89 10.15
N VAL A 128 -12.34 9.81 10.50
CA VAL A 128 -11.55 9.74 11.74
C VAL A 128 -12.28 10.52 12.82
N VAL A 129 -12.44 9.92 14.00
CA VAL A 129 -13.13 10.53 15.14
C VAL A 129 -12.14 10.69 16.29
N ASP A 130 -12.14 11.87 16.90
CA ASP A 130 -11.29 12.17 18.04
C ASP A 130 -11.99 11.90 19.39
N GLN A 131 -11.23 12.04 20.49
CA GLN A 131 -11.70 11.76 21.85
C GLN A 131 -12.81 12.72 22.32
N THR A 132 -12.94 13.88 21.68
CA THR A 132 -14.00 14.85 21.96
C THR A 132 -15.27 14.58 21.13
N GLY A 133 -15.22 13.59 20.22
CA GLY A 133 -16.31 13.24 19.33
C GLY A 133 -16.39 14.11 18.07
N ASN A 134 -15.41 14.99 17.85
CA ASN A 134 -15.29 15.73 16.60
C ASN A 134 -14.66 14.85 15.52
N PHE A 135 -14.95 15.18 14.26
CA PHE A 135 -14.41 14.48 13.10
C PHE A 135 -14.07 15.50 12.00
N PRO A 136 -12.84 15.52 11.47
CA PRO A 136 -12.52 16.32 10.30
C PRO A 136 -13.29 15.85 9.07
N PRO A 137 -13.28 16.64 7.98
CA PRO A 137 -13.90 16.24 6.72
C PRO A 137 -13.39 14.85 6.29
N PRO A 138 -14.30 13.91 6.03
CA PRO A 138 -13.92 12.54 5.71
C PRO A 138 -13.34 12.44 4.29
N CYS A 139 -12.44 11.48 4.06
CA CYS A 139 -12.00 11.19 2.70
C CYS A 139 -12.95 10.22 2.03
N ARG A 140 -13.24 10.45 0.75
CA ARG A 140 -14.13 9.62 -0.06
C ARG A 140 -13.39 9.06 -1.27
N VAL A 141 -13.67 7.81 -1.60
CA VAL A 141 -13.20 7.15 -2.81
C VAL A 141 -14.34 6.38 -3.46
N THR A 142 -14.53 6.55 -4.77
CA THR A 142 -15.50 5.76 -5.53
C THR A 142 -14.77 4.62 -6.22
N LEU A 143 -15.23 3.39 -6.04
CA LEU A 143 -14.67 2.17 -6.61
C LEU A 143 -15.74 1.48 -7.46
N ASN A 144 -15.33 0.77 -8.50
CA ASN A 144 -16.21 -0.04 -9.31
C ASN A 144 -16.06 -1.50 -8.88
N ILE A 145 -17.13 -2.09 -8.36
CA ILE A 145 -17.14 -3.51 -8.00
C ILE A 145 -17.52 -4.34 -9.21
N GLY A 146 -16.68 -5.33 -9.54
CA GLY A 146 -16.91 -6.31 -10.61
C GLY A 146 -16.60 -7.73 -10.14
N ASN A 147 -17.63 -8.46 -9.73
CA ASN A 147 -17.63 -9.86 -9.29
C ASN A 147 -18.04 -10.80 -10.43
#